data_AF-A0A7J8NIB4-F1
#
_entry.id   AF-A0A7J8NIB4-F1
#
_cell.length_a   1.000
_cell.length_b   1.000
_cell.length_c   1.000
_cell.angle_alpha   90.00
_cell.angle_beta   90.00
_cell.angle_gamma   90.00
#
_symmetry.space_group_name_H-M   'P 1'
#
loop_
_entity.id
_entity.type
_entity.pdbx_description
1 polymer ?
#
loop_
_entity_poly.entity_id
_entity_poly.type
_entity_poly.pdbx_seq_one_letter_code
_entity_poly.pdbx_strand_id
1 'polypeptide(L)' 'MDPSCHLCGASVEDVDHILRKCSLVVHYWSNLINKDRIGTVGGVIRDALGLWCLGFARSKRMCNAYEVELWDILDGLD' A
#
# COMPACT_ATOMS: atom_id res chain seq x y z
N MET A 1 -26.67 1.38 4.92
CA MET A 1 -25.66 0.43 5.44
C MET A 1 -24.88 1.17 6.52
N ASP A 2 -24.53 0.50 7.61
CA ASP A 2 -23.68 1.08 8.65
C ASP A 2 -22.27 1.33 8.04
N PRO A 3 -21.79 2.58 7.98
CA PRO A 3 -20.48 2.88 7.45
C PRO A 3 -19.36 2.53 8.43
N SER A 4 -19.68 2.09 9.65
CA SER A 4 -18.69 1.84 10.68
C SER A 4 -17.86 0.57 10.41
N CYS A 5 -16.59 0.61 10.80
CA CYS A 5 -15.71 -0.53 10.67
C CYS A 5 -15.94 -1.55 11.79
N HIS A 6 -16.28 -2.77 11.42
CA HIS A 6 -16.55 -3.85 12.37
C HIS A 6 -15.28 -4.42 13.02
N LEU A 7 -14.11 -4.12 12.46
CA LEU A 7 -12.82 -4.61 12.95
C LEU A 7 -12.26 -3.73 14.07
N CYS A 8 -12.35 -2.41 13.93
CA CYS A 8 -11.75 -1.47 14.88
C CYS A 8 -12.74 -0.50 15.54
N GLY A 9 -14.00 -0.48 15.11
CA GLY A 9 -15.03 0.43 15.62
C GLY A 9 -14.95 1.86 15.09
N ALA A 10 -14.17 2.13 14.04
CA ALA A 10 -14.14 3.45 13.40
C ALA A 10 -15.47 3.80 12.75
N SER A 11 -15.81 5.08 12.65
CA SER A 11 -17.09 5.56 12.08
C SER A 11 -17.20 5.45 10.56
N VAL A 12 -16.09 5.18 9.87
CA VAL A 12 -16.01 5.02 8.41
C VAL A 12 -15.11 3.84 8.07
N GLU A 13 -15.66 2.91 7.30
CA GLU A 13 -15.01 1.78 6.65
C GLU A 13 -14.99 2.04 5.14
N ASP A 14 -13.83 2.46 4.63
CA ASP A 14 -13.54 2.54 3.21
C ASP A 14 -12.32 1.66 2.87
N VAL A 15 -11.97 1.55 1.58
CA VAL A 15 -10.87 0.69 1.12
C VAL A 15 -9.54 1.13 1.74
N ASP A 16 -9.31 2.44 1.88
CA ASP A 16 -8.09 2.97 2.47
C ASP A 16 -8.04 2.69 3.98
N HIS A 17 -9.20 2.74 4.66
CA HIS A 17 -9.36 2.32 6.03
C HIS A 17 -8.98 0.85 6.20
N ILE A 18 -9.63 -0.06 5.50
CA ILE A 18 -9.38 -1.51 5.65
C ILE A 18 -7.92 -1.84 5.34
N LEU A 19 -7.35 -1.27 4.28
CA LEU A 19 -6.02 -1.66 3.79
C LEU A 19 -4.87 -0.97 4.51
N ARG A 20 -5.03 0.30 4.94
CA ARG A 20 -3.90 1.13 5.42
C ARG A 20 -4.10 1.76 6.78
N LYS A 21 -5.34 2.11 7.19
CA LYS A 21 -5.58 2.94 8.40
C LYS A 21 -6.24 2.20 9.56
N CYS A 22 -6.86 1.05 9.33
CA CYS A 22 -7.55 0.28 10.35
C CYS A 22 -6.54 -0.19 11.39
N SER A 23 -6.72 0.23 12.65
CA SER A 23 -5.77 -0.03 13.73
C SER A 23 -5.53 -1.52 13.96
N LEU A 24 -6.57 -2.34 13.85
CA LEU A 24 -6.47 -3.79 14.00
C LEU A 24 -5.66 -4.41 12.83
N VAL A 25 -5.95 -3.97 11.60
CA VAL A 25 -5.30 -4.49 10.40
C VAL A 25 -3.82 -4.07 10.34
N VAL A 26 -3.51 -2.80 10.62
CA VAL A 26 -2.13 -2.30 10.73
C VAL A 26 -1.35 -3.05 11.81
N HIS A 27 -2.00 -3.36 12.93
CA HIS A 27 -1.38 -4.16 13.98
C HIS A 27 -1.05 -5.58 13.49
N TYR A 28 -1.95 -6.25 12.78
CA TYR A 28 -1.67 -7.56 12.19
C TYR A 28 -0.54 -7.51 11.17
N TRP A 29 -0.56 -6.56 10.23
CA TRP A 29 0.52 -6.38 9.25
C TRP A 29 1.86 -6.19 9.92
N SER A 30 1.93 -5.36 10.97
CA SER A 30 3.16 -5.11 11.72
C SER A 30 3.77 -6.37 12.34
N ASN A 31 2.97 -7.39 12.61
CA ASN A 31 3.43 -8.68 13.12
C ASN A 31 3.81 -9.67 12.00
N LEU A 32 3.31 -9.48 10.78
CA LEU A 32 3.65 -10.27 9.60
C LEU A 32 4.87 -9.71 8.84
N ILE A 33 5.19 -8.44 9.05
CA ILE A 33 6.33 -7.77 8.45
C ILE A 33 7.58 -8.08 9.26
N ASN A 34 8.57 -8.69 8.61
CA ASN A 34 9.92 -8.73 9.14
C ASN A 34 10.50 -7.31 9.09
N LYS A 35 10.78 -6.71 10.24
CA LYS A 35 11.25 -5.32 10.36
C LYS A 35 12.63 -5.09 9.75
N ASP A 36 13.41 -6.15 9.53
CA ASP A 36 14.71 -6.10 8.86
C ASP A 36 14.58 -6.25 7.34
N ARG A 37 13.38 -6.53 6.82
CA ARG A 37 13.14 -6.57 5.37
C ARG A 37 12.92 -5.17 4.81
N ILE A 38 13.68 -4.90 3.76
CA ILE A 38 13.52 -3.74 2.89
C ILE A 38 12.77 -4.24 1.66
N GLY A 39 11.58 -3.67 1.43
CA GLY A 39 10.89 -3.80 0.15
C GLY A 39 11.47 -2.81 -0.84
N THR A 40 11.52 -3.19 -2.12
CA THR A 40 11.83 -2.26 -3.20
C THR A 40 10.54 -2.01 -3.95
N VAL A 41 10.15 -0.74 -4.05
CA VAL A 41 9.03 -0.30 -4.86
C VAL A 41 9.56 0.26 -6.16
N GLY A 42 8.84 0.05 -7.26
CA GLY A 42 9.18 0.56 -8.56
C GLY A 42 8.12 0.30 -9.62
N GLY A 43 8.25 1.01 -10.73
CA GLY A 43 7.27 0.92 -11.81
C GLY A 43 7.74 1.61 -13.07
N VAL A 44 6.95 1.40 -14.13
CA VAL A 44 7.19 1.94 -15.45
C VAL A 44 5.94 2.63 -15.96
N ILE A 45 6.06 3.93 -16.23
CA ILE A 45 5.02 4.74 -16.84
C ILE A 45 5.17 4.67 -18.36
N ARG A 46 4.05 4.36 -19.04
CA ARG A 46 3.97 4.29 -20.49
C ARG A 46 2.90 5.23 -21.02
N ASP A 47 3.09 5.73 -22.24
CA ASP A 47 2.06 6.50 -22.94
C ASP A 47 0.92 5.62 -23.46
N ALA A 48 -0.07 6.24 -24.10
CA ALA A 48 -1.20 5.54 -24.68
C ALA A 48 -0.84 4.59 -25.83
N LEU A 49 0.35 4.71 -26.41
CA LEU A 49 0.90 3.82 -27.44
C LEU A 49 1.75 2.69 -26.84
N GLY A 50 1.89 2.66 -25.52
CA GLY A 50 2.71 1.70 -24.78
C GLY A 50 4.21 2.02 -24.80
N LEU A 51 4.61 3.20 -25.29
CA LEU A 51 6.01 3.63 -25.29
C LEU A 51 6.45 4.04 -23.88
N TRP A 52 7.72 3.80 -23.56
CA TRP A 52 8.28 4.14 -22.26
C TRP A 52 8.37 5.66 -22.08
N CYS A 53 7.82 6.18 -20.99
CA CYS A 53 7.96 7.58 -20.61
C CYS A 53 8.97 7.75 -19.47
N LEU A 54 8.78 7.00 -18.38
CA LEU A 54 9.57 7.13 -17.16
C LEU A 54 9.57 5.82 -16.36
N GLY A 55 10.63 5.58 -15.60
CA GLY A 55 10.67 4.54 -14.58
C GLY A 55 11.03 5.13 -13.22
N PHE A 56 10.57 4.50 -12.15
CA PHE A 56 10.91 4.87 -10.78
C PHE A 56 11.28 3.63 -9.98
N ALA A 57 12.16 3.80 -8.99
CA ALA A 57 12.50 2.78 -8.01
C ALA A 57 12.93 3.44 -6.70
N ARG A 58 12.44 2.97 -5.55
CA ARG A 58 12.92 3.39 -4.23
C ARG A 58 12.79 2.27 -3.20
N SER A 59 13.62 2.30 -2.17
CA SER A 59 13.51 1.36 -1.05
C SER A 59 12.46 1.83 -0.05
N LYS A 60 11.59 0.92 0.41
CA LYS A 60 10.67 1.11 1.52
C LYS A 60 11.02 0.14 2.65
N ARG A 61 11.18 0.67 3.86
CA ARG A 61 11.42 -0.16 5.05
C ARG A 61 10.09 -0.68 5.59
N MET A 62 10.12 -1.84 6.24
CA MET A 62 8.96 -2.40 6.95
C MET A 62 7.73 -2.54 6.05
N CYS A 63 7.90 -3.19 4.90
CA CYS A 63 6.78 -3.51 4.02
C CYS A 63 6.68 -5.00 3.80
N ASN A 64 5.47 -5.53 3.76
CA ASN A 64 5.20 -6.85 3.18
C ASN A 64 5.01 -6.73 1.66
N ALA A 65 4.92 -7.87 0.96
CA ALA A 65 4.80 -7.89 -0.50
C ALA A 65 3.57 -7.11 -1.01
N TYR A 66 2.42 -7.20 -0.32
CA TYR A 66 1.21 -6.47 -0.72
C TYR A 66 1.35 -4.96 -0.53
N GLU A 67 2.01 -4.53 0.55
CA GLU A 67 2.27 -3.10 0.77
C GLU A 67 3.24 -2.53 -0.27
N VAL A 68 4.24 -3.29 -0.70
CA VAL A 68 5.16 -2.88 -1.78
C VAL A 68 4.39 -2.58 -3.05
N GLU A 69 3.56 -3.50 -3.52
CA GLU A 69 2.75 -3.31 -4.74
C GLU A 69 1.80 -2.10 -4.61
N LEU A 70 1.24 -1.89 -3.42
CA LEU A 70 0.34 -0.77 -3.15
C LEU A 70 1.08 0.58 -3.09
N TRP A 71 2.35 0.57 -2.69
CA TRP A 71 3.25 1.71 -2.84
C TRP A 71 3.64 1.93 -4.30
N ASP A 72 3.86 0.89 -5.11
CA ASP A 72 4.16 1.04 -6.55
C ASP A 72 3.09 1.86 -7.26
N ILE A 73 1.82 1.54 -7.00
CA ILE A 73 0.68 2.26 -7.58
C ILE A 73 0.65 3.71 -7.10
N LEU A 74 0.81 3.93 -5.79
CA LEU A 74 0.77 5.28 -5.22
C LEU A 74 1.89 6.15 -5.77
N ASP A 75 3.10 5.61 -5.83
CA ASP A 75 4.31 6.30 -6.30
C ASP A 75 4.27 6.60 -7.80
N GLY A 76 3.51 5.81 -8.57
CA GLY A 76 3.26 6.07 -9.98
C GLY A 76 2.16 7.12 -10.25
N LEU A 77 1.41 7.53 -9.22
CA LEU A 77 0.36 8.55 -9.31
C LEU A 77 0.80 9.94 -8.80
N ASP A 78 1.83 9.99 -7.94
CA ASP A 78 2.48 11.22 -7.45
C ASP A 78 3.31 11.91 -8.55
#